data_AF-A0A956VW60-F1
#
_entry.id   AF-A0A956VW60-F1
#
_cell.length_a   1.000
_cell.length_b   1.000
_cell.length_c   1.000
_cell.angle_alpha   90.00
_cell.angle_beta   90.00
_cell.angle_gamma   90.00
#
_symmetry.space_group_name_H-M   'P 1'
#
loop_
_entity.id
_entity.type
_entity.pdbx_description
1 polymer ?
#
loop_
_entity_poly.entity_id
_entity_poly.type
_entity_poly.pdbx_seq_one_letter_code
_entity_poly.pdbx_strand_id
1 'polypeptide(L)'
;MVYLPGGRPRHRPEIPRQPRVRGDGPSLKDDLILYAVSALVFLAAAIYFFYVLDVFNRDALSRTVDAHNVLYSSDPHLGAIGLVWPPVPTMMRVLLLPLMAPFGLTEFTGPLTSVIASAGCVILLNRILIRLQLPKRTRAIWIVCAMANPVTLYHFVNGTAESAFTFFFLAVILAAFQLRARPERAVLGMGIATGLALWVRYEALAIMGMSVVGFLLMAYFYRQEPAWRDTKRLESLMIALVFPTIFLGALWLSFNYTAEG
;
A
#
# COMPACT_ATOMS: atom_id res chain seq x y z
N MET A 1 17.01 -58.24 34.41
CA MET A 1 17.64 -56.90 34.42
C MET A 1 18.22 -56.67 33.03
N VAL A 2 17.45 -56.07 32.12
CA VAL A 2 17.80 -55.94 30.69
C VAL A 2 18.40 -54.56 30.47
N TYR A 3 19.68 -54.52 30.06
CA TYR A 3 20.39 -53.32 29.65
C TYR A 3 19.94 -52.93 28.22
N LEU A 4 19.35 -51.75 28.04
CA LEU A 4 19.11 -51.15 26.72
C LEU A 4 20.25 -50.17 26.38
N PRO A 5 20.88 -50.26 25.19
CA PRO A 5 22.02 -49.42 24.84
C PRO A 5 21.60 -48.08 24.22
N GLY A 6 22.19 -47.00 24.73
CA GLY A 6 22.79 -45.93 23.93
C GLY A 6 21.92 -45.21 22.88
N GLY A 7 20.85 -44.53 23.32
CA GLY A 7 20.22 -43.49 22.50
C GLY A 7 21.09 -42.24 22.43
N ARG A 8 21.76 -41.99 21.30
CA ARG A 8 22.47 -40.72 21.05
C ARG A 8 21.48 -39.55 21.20
N PRO A 9 21.81 -38.47 21.94
CA PRO A 9 20.93 -37.31 22.04
C PRO A 9 20.73 -36.73 20.63
N ARG A 10 19.47 -36.67 20.19
CA ARG A 10 19.09 -35.97 18.95
C ARG A 10 19.52 -34.51 19.11
N HIS A 11 20.51 -34.10 18.33
CA HIS A 11 20.93 -32.71 18.22
C HIS A 11 19.72 -31.91 17.75
N ARG A 12 19.05 -31.19 18.67
CA ARG A 12 18.02 -30.22 18.30
C ARG A 12 18.72 -29.19 17.44
N PRO A 13 18.30 -28.94 16.19
CA PRO A 13 18.81 -27.79 15.45
C PRO A 13 18.50 -26.56 16.30
N GLU A 14 19.55 -25.84 16.70
CA GLU A 14 19.38 -24.53 17.32
C GLU A 14 18.66 -23.65 16.31
N ILE A 15 17.39 -23.33 16.61
CA ILE A 15 16.66 -22.32 15.86
C ILE A 15 17.50 -21.05 16.01
N PRO A 16 18.01 -20.44 14.92
CA PRO A 16 18.75 -19.20 15.02
C PRO A 16 17.87 -18.22 15.79
N ARG A 17 18.29 -17.86 17.00
CA ARG A 17 17.59 -16.83 17.77
C ARG A 17 17.64 -15.59 16.90
N GLN A 18 16.47 -15.15 16.42
CA GLN A 18 16.38 -13.87 15.72
C GLN A 18 17.07 -12.84 16.62
N PRO A 19 18.05 -12.09 16.10
CA PRO A 19 18.70 -11.05 16.88
C PRO A 19 17.59 -10.20 17.48
N ARG A 20 17.56 -10.06 18.81
CA ARG A 20 16.64 -9.14 19.48
C ARG A 20 16.88 -7.79 18.83
N VAL A 21 15.89 -7.32 18.07
CA VAL A 21 15.82 -5.95 17.59
C VAL A 21 16.01 -5.10 18.84
N ARG A 22 17.13 -4.37 18.94
CA ARG A 22 17.28 -3.32 19.94
C ARG A 22 16.03 -2.46 19.81
N GLY A 23 15.24 -2.38 20.90
CA GLY A 23 14.15 -1.40 21.00
C GLY A 23 14.72 -0.05 20.59
N ASP A 24 14.10 0.67 19.66
CA ASP A 24 12.67 0.96 19.63
C ASP A 24 12.06 0.67 18.26
N GLY A 25 10.84 0.13 18.23
CA GLY A 25 10.03 0.18 17.01
C GLY A 25 9.84 1.64 16.59
N PRO A 26 9.61 1.94 15.30
CA PRO A 26 9.44 3.32 14.84
C PRO A 26 8.37 4.02 15.69
N SER A 27 8.76 5.12 16.34
CA SER A 27 7.85 5.93 17.13
C SER A 27 6.84 6.57 16.19
N LEU A 28 5.56 6.63 16.61
CA LEU A 28 4.54 7.36 15.87
C LEU A 28 4.97 8.82 15.62
N LYS A 29 5.69 9.42 16.58
CA LYS A 29 6.24 10.77 16.43
C LYS A 29 7.27 10.85 15.30
N ASP A 30 8.17 9.87 15.20
CA ASP A 30 9.19 9.83 14.14
C ASP A 30 8.55 9.66 12.77
N ASP A 31 7.53 8.80 12.66
CA ASP A 31 6.79 8.60 11.41
C ASP A 31 5.99 9.84 11.01
N LEU A 32 5.39 10.54 11.97
CA LEU A 32 4.69 11.81 11.72
C LEU A 32 5.65 12.91 11.26
N ILE A 33 6.82 13.04 11.90
CA ILE A 33 7.85 13.99 11.48
C ILE A 33 8.33 13.64 10.06
N LEU A 34 8.61 12.36 9.79
CA LEU A 34 9.05 11.91 8.48
C LEU A 34 7.98 12.18 7.41
N TYR A 35 6.72 11.92 7.72
CA TYR A 35 5.59 12.24 6.83
C TYR A 35 5.51 13.73 6.56
N ALA A 36 5.52 14.58 7.59
CA ALA A 36 5.43 16.02 7.44
C ALA A 36 6.57 16.59 6.60
N VAL A 37 7.82 16.18 6.87
CA VAL A 37 8.99 16.61 6.09
C VAL A 37 8.88 16.14 4.64
N SER A 38 8.52 14.87 4.41
CA SER A 38 8.39 14.33 3.06
C SER A 38 7.24 14.99 2.29
N ALA A 39 6.11 15.23 2.95
CA ALA A 39 4.97 15.93 2.38
C ALA A 39 5.33 17.36 1.96
N LEU A 40 6.09 18.09 2.76
CA LEU A 40 6.58 19.43 2.38
C LEU A 40 7.50 19.39 1.16
N VAL A 41 8.40 18.39 1.08
CA VAL A 41 9.29 18.23 -0.08
C VAL A 41 8.49 17.88 -1.35
N PHE A 42 7.58 16.92 -1.27
CA PHE A 42 6.73 16.55 -2.42
C PHE A 42 5.76 17.67 -2.79
N LEU A 43 5.25 18.43 -1.82
CA LEU A 43 4.40 19.59 -2.07
C LEU A 43 5.16 20.68 -2.82
N ALA A 44 6.38 21.01 -2.40
CA ALA A 44 7.22 21.98 -3.11
C ALA A 44 7.51 21.51 -4.54
N ALA A 45 7.80 20.22 -4.73
CA ALA A 45 7.98 19.64 -6.05
C ALA A 45 6.69 19.69 -6.88
N ALA A 46 5.53 19.36 -6.30
CA ALA A 46 4.23 19.43 -6.97
C ALA A 46 3.90 20.87 -7.42
N ILE A 47 4.12 21.86 -6.56
CA ILE A 47 3.93 23.29 -6.89
C ILE A 47 4.85 23.68 -8.05
N TYR A 48 6.13 23.29 -8.00
CA TYR A 48 7.09 23.60 -9.05
C TYR A 48 6.70 22.96 -10.39
N PHE A 49 6.36 21.67 -10.40
CA PHE A 49 5.95 20.98 -11.63
C PHE A 49 4.66 21.56 -12.20
N PHE A 50 3.67 21.82 -11.35
CA PHE A 50 2.35 22.27 -11.79
C PHE A 50 2.36 23.74 -12.23
N TYR A 51 2.87 24.67 -11.41
CA TYR A 51 2.74 26.11 -11.66
C TYR A 51 3.93 26.73 -12.38
N VAL A 52 5.13 26.13 -12.30
CA VAL A 52 6.34 26.71 -12.92
C VAL A 52 6.67 26.01 -14.23
N LEU A 53 6.60 24.67 -14.25
CA LEU A 53 6.90 23.91 -15.46
C LEU A 53 5.68 23.69 -16.37
N ASP A 54 4.47 23.96 -15.89
CA ASP A 54 3.21 23.66 -16.59
C ASP A 54 3.11 22.17 -16.98
N VAL A 55 3.62 21.31 -16.10
CA VAL A 55 3.67 19.86 -16.30
C VAL A 55 2.62 19.19 -15.43
N PHE A 56 1.59 18.66 -16.10
CA PHE A 56 0.53 17.89 -15.46
C PHE A 56 0.05 16.75 -16.35
N ASN A 57 -0.54 15.73 -15.73
CA ASN A 57 -1.04 14.58 -16.44
C ASN A 57 -2.52 14.80 -16.83
N ARG A 58 -2.84 14.64 -18.12
CA ARG A 58 -4.21 14.79 -18.64
C ARG A 58 -5.22 13.81 -18.02
N ASP A 59 -4.81 12.57 -17.74
CA ASP A 59 -5.63 11.58 -17.03
C ASP A 59 -5.84 11.94 -15.55
N ALA A 60 -4.89 12.65 -14.93
CA ALA A 60 -5.09 13.19 -13.58
C ALA A 60 -6.06 14.39 -13.58
N LEU A 61 -6.03 15.21 -14.63
CA LEU A 61 -6.93 16.35 -14.81
C LEU A 61 -8.36 15.88 -15.08
N SER A 62 -8.58 14.88 -15.95
CA SER A 62 -9.93 14.33 -16.20
C SER A 62 -10.58 13.83 -14.92
N ARG A 63 -9.86 13.11 -14.06
CA ARG A 63 -10.36 12.70 -12.73
C ARG A 63 -10.68 13.88 -11.81
N THR A 64 -10.02 15.02 -11.99
CA THR A 64 -10.33 16.24 -11.23
C THR A 64 -11.61 16.88 -11.72
N VAL A 65 -11.85 16.85 -13.04
CA VAL A 65 -13.13 17.24 -13.64
C VAL A 65 -14.26 16.30 -13.20
N ASP A 66 -14.05 14.98 -13.19
CA ASP A 66 -15.03 14.01 -12.70
C ASP A 66 -15.40 14.29 -11.23
N ALA A 67 -14.40 14.50 -10.37
CA ALA A 67 -14.62 14.88 -8.98
C ALA A 67 -15.37 16.22 -8.83
N HIS A 68 -15.09 17.18 -9.72
CA HIS A 68 -15.79 18.46 -9.75
C HIS A 68 -17.26 18.28 -10.16
N ASN A 69 -17.53 17.44 -11.16
CA ASN A 69 -18.88 17.12 -11.61
C ASN A 69 -19.71 16.44 -10.51
N VAL A 70 -19.09 15.59 -9.68
CA VAL A 70 -19.78 14.96 -8.52
C VAL A 70 -20.35 15.99 -7.55
N LEU A 71 -19.69 17.15 -7.36
CA LEU A 71 -20.05 18.13 -6.32
C LEU A 71 -20.69 19.41 -6.85
N TYR A 72 -20.31 19.84 -8.05
CA TYR A 72 -20.57 21.19 -8.56
C TYR A 72 -21.17 21.20 -9.97
N SER A 73 -21.50 20.02 -10.53
CA SER A 73 -22.30 19.91 -11.76
C SER A 73 -23.70 20.53 -11.58
N SER A 74 -24.35 20.86 -12.69
CA SER A 74 -25.79 21.20 -12.71
C SER A 74 -26.68 20.05 -12.20
N ASP A 75 -26.18 18.81 -12.29
CA ASP A 75 -26.79 17.60 -11.74
C ASP A 75 -25.74 16.82 -10.94
N PRO A 76 -25.52 17.15 -9.64
CA PRO A 76 -24.55 16.46 -8.79
C PRO A 76 -25.02 15.06 -8.40
N HIS A 77 -24.29 14.03 -8.83
CA HIS A 77 -24.57 12.65 -8.45
C HIS A 77 -23.26 11.83 -8.38
N LEU A 78 -23.25 10.78 -7.55
CA LEU A 78 -22.05 9.95 -7.34
C LEU A 78 -21.62 9.17 -8.59
N GLY A 79 -22.55 8.91 -9.52
CA GLY A 79 -22.24 8.30 -10.82
C GLY A 79 -21.29 9.14 -11.70
N ALA A 80 -21.18 10.45 -11.44
CA ALA A 80 -20.30 11.35 -12.18
C ALA A 80 -18.79 11.14 -11.86
N ILE A 81 -18.44 10.16 -11.01
CA ILE A 81 -17.07 9.89 -10.58
C ILE A 81 -16.14 9.35 -11.69
N GLY A 82 -16.66 9.10 -12.89
CA GLY A 82 -15.89 8.54 -14.00
C GLY A 82 -15.64 7.04 -13.80
N LEU A 83 -16.69 6.25 -13.98
CA LEU A 83 -16.75 4.79 -13.74
C LEU A 83 -15.81 3.93 -14.62
N VAL A 84 -15.17 4.54 -15.62
CA VAL A 84 -14.17 3.86 -16.46
C VAL A 84 -12.93 3.47 -15.63
N TRP A 85 -12.59 4.29 -14.61
CA TRP A 85 -11.38 4.11 -13.80
C TRP A 85 -11.70 3.73 -12.36
N PRO A 86 -10.79 3.03 -11.67
CA PRO A 86 -10.95 2.73 -10.25
C PRO A 86 -11.19 3.99 -9.41
N PRO A 87 -12.01 3.92 -8.33
CA PRO A 87 -12.64 5.10 -7.76
C PRO A 87 -11.75 5.90 -6.81
N VAL A 88 -10.76 5.29 -6.15
CA VAL A 88 -10.02 5.94 -5.05
C VAL A 88 -9.36 7.25 -5.45
N PRO A 89 -8.65 7.35 -6.60
CA PRO A 89 -8.07 8.63 -7.03
C PRO A 89 -9.12 9.74 -7.14
N THR A 90 -10.28 9.49 -7.72
CA THR A 90 -11.34 10.50 -7.85
C THR A 90 -12.02 10.78 -6.51
N MET A 91 -12.32 9.76 -5.70
CA MET A 91 -12.91 9.92 -4.36
C MET A 91 -12.03 10.81 -3.46
N MET A 92 -10.71 10.63 -3.48
CA MET A 92 -9.81 11.49 -2.70
C MET A 92 -9.93 12.96 -3.14
N ARG A 93 -10.10 13.24 -4.42
CA ARG A 93 -10.30 14.59 -4.93
C ARG A 93 -11.65 15.16 -4.52
N VAL A 94 -12.72 14.36 -4.54
CA VAL A 94 -14.05 14.77 -4.02
C VAL A 94 -13.94 15.26 -2.57
N LEU A 95 -13.13 14.59 -1.74
CA LEU A 95 -12.90 15.03 -0.35
C LEU A 95 -12.07 16.32 -0.24
N LEU A 96 -11.11 16.54 -1.14
CA LEU A 96 -10.21 17.69 -1.12
C LEU A 96 -10.81 18.94 -1.79
N LEU A 97 -11.70 18.76 -2.76
CA LEU A 97 -12.28 19.83 -3.56
C LEU A 97 -12.94 20.93 -2.71
N PRO A 98 -13.82 20.63 -1.72
CA PRO A 98 -14.42 21.65 -0.87
C PRO A 98 -13.40 22.46 -0.07
N LEU A 99 -12.25 21.86 0.26
CA LEU A 99 -11.18 22.54 0.98
C LEU A 99 -10.39 23.48 0.06
N MET A 100 -10.24 23.13 -1.22
CA MET A 100 -9.45 23.89 -2.19
C MET A 100 -10.25 24.93 -2.98
N ALA A 101 -11.56 24.71 -3.15
CA ALA A 101 -12.44 25.59 -3.92
C ALA A 101 -12.45 27.06 -3.44
N PRO A 102 -12.49 27.37 -2.13
CA PRO A 102 -12.44 28.76 -1.65
C PRO A 102 -11.16 29.52 -2.03
N PHE A 103 -10.09 28.80 -2.33
CA PHE A 103 -8.79 29.37 -2.71
C PHE A 103 -8.57 29.40 -4.23
N GLY A 104 -9.51 28.90 -5.03
CA GLY A 104 -9.33 28.76 -6.49
C GLY A 104 -8.31 27.69 -6.88
N LEU A 105 -8.05 26.71 -6.01
CA LEU A 105 -7.01 25.67 -6.20
C LEU A 105 -7.59 24.29 -6.54
N THR A 106 -8.77 24.23 -7.16
CA THR A 106 -9.49 22.97 -7.45
C THR A 106 -8.67 22.03 -8.35
N GLU A 107 -7.97 22.57 -9.35
CA GLU A 107 -7.12 21.80 -10.26
C GLU A 107 -5.92 21.16 -9.54
N PHE A 108 -5.43 21.78 -8.46
CA PHE A 108 -4.31 21.29 -7.68
C PHE A 108 -4.67 20.11 -6.76
N THR A 109 -5.95 19.76 -6.64
CA THR A 109 -6.40 18.59 -5.85
C THR A 109 -5.76 17.29 -6.36
N GLY A 110 -5.55 17.15 -7.67
CA GLY A 110 -4.81 16.03 -8.26
C GLY A 110 -3.40 15.90 -7.68
N PRO A 111 -2.47 16.82 -7.98
CA PRO A 111 -1.14 16.86 -7.37
C PRO A 111 -1.14 16.63 -5.85
N LEU A 112 -2.07 17.24 -5.12
CA LEU A 112 -2.18 17.10 -3.67
C LEU A 112 -2.48 15.65 -3.23
N THR A 113 -3.33 14.90 -3.95
CA THR A 113 -3.54 13.47 -3.68
C THR A 113 -2.25 12.67 -3.82
N SER A 114 -1.44 12.98 -4.84
CA SER A 114 -0.15 12.30 -5.01
C SER A 114 0.81 12.63 -3.87
N VAL A 115 0.89 13.90 -3.44
CA VAL A 115 1.74 14.31 -2.31
C VAL A 115 1.41 13.54 -1.03
N ILE A 116 0.12 13.39 -0.71
CA ILE A 116 -0.36 12.65 0.47
C ILE A 116 0.10 11.19 0.42
N ALA A 117 -0.13 10.51 -0.71
CA ALA A 117 0.27 9.12 -0.88
C ALA A 117 1.80 8.94 -0.89
N SER A 118 2.52 9.83 -1.56
CA SER A 118 3.99 9.84 -1.67
C SER A 118 4.67 9.99 -0.32
N ALA A 119 4.18 10.88 0.54
CA ALA A 119 4.66 11.00 1.92
C ALA A 119 4.40 9.71 2.72
N GLY A 120 3.26 9.05 2.50
CA GLY A 120 2.95 7.73 3.06
C GLY A 120 3.92 6.64 2.59
N CYS A 121 4.29 6.64 1.30
CA CYS A 121 5.26 5.71 0.72
C CYS A 121 6.61 5.79 1.45
N VAL A 122 7.06 7.00 1.81
CA VAL A 122 8.32 7.18 2.55
C VAL A 122 8.27 6.51 3.92
N ILE A 123 7.16 6.62 4.65
CA ILE A 123 7.00 5.92 5.94
C ILE A 123 7.07 4.41 5.73
N LEU A 124 6.28 3.86 4.79
CA LEU A 124 6.21 2.42 4.58
C LEU A 124 7.54 1.84 4.12
N LEU A 125 8.24 2.54 3.22
CA LEU A 125 9.58 2.17 2.79
C LEU A 125 10.57 2.20 3.96
N ASN A 126 10.58 3.26 4.77
CA ASN A 126 11.43 3.32 5.97
C ASN A 126 11.14 2.16 6.93
N ARG A 127 9.87 1.84 7.17
CA ARG A 127 9.47 0.70 8.01
C ARG A 127 9.93 -0.64 7.44
N ILE A 128 9.83 -0.86 6.13
CA ILE A 128 10.38 -2.05 5.46
C ILE A 128 11.89 -2.12 5.66
N LEU A 129 12.62 -1.02 5.44
CA LEU A 129 14.07 -0.98 5.60
C LEU A 129 14.51 -1.19 7.07
N ILE A 130 13.68 -0.80 8.04
CA ILE A 130 13.86 -1.13 9.47
C ILE A 130 13.69 -2.64 9.70
N ARG A 131 12.70 -3.29 9.07
CA ARG A 131 12.51 -4.75 9.14
C ARG A 131 13.67 -5.52 8.52
N LEU A 132 14.30 -4.95 7.50
CA LEU A 132 15.54 -5.45 6.90
C LEU A 132 16.79 -5.16 7.75
N GLN A 133 16.64 -4.57 8.94
CA GLN A 133 17.73 -4.29 9.89
C GLN A 133 18.82 -3.34 9.34
N LEU A 134 18.47 -2.51 8.36
CA LEU A 134 19.43 -1.56 7.77
C LEU A 134 19.69 -0.38 8.71
N PRO A 135 20.94 0.12 8.80
CA PRO A 135 21.28 1.26 9.64
C PRO A 135 20.68 2.57 9.08
N LYS A 136 20.40 3.53 9.97
CA LYS A 136 19.65 4.77 9.66
C LYS A 136 20.16 5.52 8.42
N ARG A 137 21.48 5.64 8.26
CA ARG A 137 22.11 6.32 7.11
C ARG A 137 21.80 5.61 5.79
N THR A 138 21.98 4.29 5.75
CA THR A 138 21.69 3.49 4.56
C THR A 138 20.21 3.54 4.21
N ARG A 139 19.31 3.55 5.20
CA ARG A 139 17.87 3.73 4.94
C ARG A 139 17.57 5.06 4.28
N ALA A 140 18.13 6.15 4.81
CA ALA A 140 17.95 7.49 4.25
C ALA A 140 18.45 7.56 2.80
N ILE A 141 19.62 6.99 2.50
CA ILE A 141 20.16 6.92 1.14
C ILE A 141 19.19 6.18 0.21
N TRP A 142 18.74 4.98 0.58
CA TRP A 142 17.80 4.20 -0.24
C TRP A 142 16.47 4.91 -0.47
N ILE A 143 15.93 5.57 0.55
CA ILE A 143 14.70 6.36 0.44
C ILE A 143 14.91 7.51 -0.55
N VAL A 144 15.99 8.28 -0.40
CA VAL A 144 16.29 9.41 -1.29
C VAL A 144 16.51 8.91 -2.72
N CYS A 145 17.31 7.87 -2.94
CA CYS A 145 17.54 7.30 -4.28
C CYS A 145 16.24 6.81 -4.93
N ALA A 146 15.35 6.17 -4.18
CA ALA A 146 14.07 5.70 -4.69
C ALA A 146 13.12 6.86 -5.02
N MET A 147 13.00 7.84 -4.13
CA MET A 147 12.00 8.92 -4.22
C MET A 147 12.46 10.07 -5.12
N ALA A 148 13.77 10.32 -5.22
CA ALA A 148 14.35 11.35 -6.09
C ALA A 148 14.67 10.82 -7.49
N ASN A 149 14.39 9.55 -7.79
CA ASN A 149 14.45 9.06 -9.16
C ASN A 149 13.52 9.93 -10.04
N PRO A 150 13.96 10.47 -11.19
CA PRO A 150 13.17 11.42 -11.97
C PRO A 150 11.79 10.91 -12.39
N VAL A 151 11.69 9.63 -12.76
CA VAL A 151 10.43 9.00 -13.17
C VAL A 151 9.52 8.85 -11.96
N THR A 152 10.05 8.33 -10.84
CA THR A 152 9.29 8.22 -9.59
C THR A 152 8.79 9.59 -9.15
N LEU A 153 9.68 10.59 -9.06
CA LEU A 153 9.33 11.93 -8.61
C LEU A 153 8.22 12.54 -9.46
N TYR A 154 8.32 12.45 -10.80
CA TYR A 154 7.29 12.92 -11.72
C TYR A 154 5.91 12.33 -11.42
N HIS A 155 5.81 11.00 -11.29
CA HIS A 155 4.56 10.32 -10.98
C HIS A 155 4.08 10.54 -9.54
N PHE A 156 4.98 10.92 -8.64
CA PHE A 156 4.69 11.10 -7.21
C PHE A 156 4.17 12.51 -6.87
N VAL A 157 4.13 13.42 -7.85
CA VAL A 157 3.72 14.82 -7.64
C VAL A 157 2.66 15.31 -8.64
N ASN A 158 2.36 14.57 -9.70
CA ASN A 158 1.55 15.05 -10.84
C ASN A 158 0.07 14.65 -10.81
N GLY A 159 -0.42 14.06 -9.71
CA GLY A 159 -1.81 13.63 -9.55
C GLY A 159 -2.15 12.25 -10.13
N THR A 160 -1.16 11.52 -10.63
CA THR A 160 -1.38 10.16 -11.12
C THR A 160 -1.64 9.15 -9.99
N ALA A 161 -2.18 7.98 -10.34
CA ALA A 161 -2.54 6.93 -9.39
C ALA A 161 -1.33 6.17 -8.82
N GLU A 162 -0.15 6.40 -9.38
CA GLU A 162 1.06 5.62 -9.20
C GLU A 162 1.58 5.69 -7.76
N SER A 163 1.53 6.86 -7.12
CA SER A 163 1.95 6.99 -5.72
C SER A 163 0.99 6.29 -4.76
N ALA A 164 -0.33 6.41 -4.97
CA ALA A 164 -1.35 5.72 -4.19
C ALA A 164 -1.26 4.19 -4.38
N PHE A 165 -1.05 3.73 -5.61
CA PHE A 165 -0.85 2.31 -5.89
C PHE A 165 0.42 1.77 -5.21
N THR A 166 1.52 2.52 -5.30
CA THR A 166 2.79 2.17 -4.65
C THR A 166 2.65 2.13 -3.13
N PHE A 167 1.88 3.05 -2.54
CA PHE A 167 1.60 3.06 -1.11
C PHE A 167 0.97 1.74 -0.66
N PHE A 168 -0.10 1.30 -1.32
CA PHE A 168 -0.74 0.03 -0.98
C PHE A 168 0.15 -1.18 -1.28
N PHE A 169 0.93 -1.15 -2.36
CA PHE A 169 1.91 -2.20 -2.64
C PHE A 169 2.97 -2.33 -1.53
N LEU A 170 3.52 -1.22 -1.04
CA LEU A 170 4.44 -1.22 0.11
C LEU A 170 3.74 -1.70 1.39
N ALA A 171 2.44 -1.41 1.57
CA ALA A 171 1.67 -1.90 2.70
C ALA A 171 1.53 -3.44 2.67
N VAL A 172 1.30 -4.03 1.49
CA VAL A 172 1.29 -5.49 1.29
C VAL A 172 2.66 -6.09 1.67
N ILE A 173 3.76 -5.51 1.18
CA ILE A 173 5.11 -5.97 1.51
C ILE A 173 5.36 -5.90 3.03
N LEU A 174 5.02 -4.78 3.66
CA LEU A 174 5.20 -4.60 5.10
C LEU A 174 4.37 -5.60 5.93
N ALA A 175 3.15 -5.91 5.49
CA ALA A 175 2.31 -6.93 6.10
C ALA A 175 2.91 -8.34 5.92
N ALA A 176 3.49 -8.64 4.75
CA ALA A 176 4.14 -9.93 4.47
C ALA A 176 5.32 -10.22 5.40
N PHE A 177 6.07 -9.19 5.87
CA PHE A 177 7.11 -9.38 6.90
C PHE A 177 6.56 -9.94 8.23
N GLN A 178 5.26 -9.84 8.48
CA GLN A 178 4.62 -10.36 9.69
C GLN A 178 4.10 -11.79 9.50
N LEU A 179 4.16 -12.34 8.28
CA LEU A 179 3.52 -13.60 7.93
C LEU A 179 3.97 -14.77 8.80
N ARG A 180 5.26 -14.85 9.13
CA ARG A 180 5.78 -15.90 10.02
C ARG A 180 5.39 -15.71 11.48
N ALA A 181 5.34 -14.47 11.96
CA ALA A 181 5.16 -14.17 13.39
C ALA A 181 3.68 -14.06 13.80
N ARG A 182 2.84 -13.53 12.91
CA ARG A 182 1.40 -13.25 13.13
C ARG A 182 0.66 -13.46 11.81
N PRO A 183 0.53 -14.71 11.32
CA PRO A 183 0.00 -15.00 10.00
C PRO A 183 -1.40 -14.43 9.79
N GLU A 184 -2.28 -14.46 10.78
CA GLU A 184 -3.66 -13.98 10.68
C GLU A 184 -3.72 -12.47 10.37
N ARG A 185 -2.94 -11.68 11.12
CA ARG A 185 -2.86 -10.23 10.91
C ARG A 185 -2.16 -9.88 9.60
N ALA A 186 -1.15 -10.65 9.23
CA ALA A 186 -0.40 -10.45 8.00
C ALA A 186 -1.28 -10.67 6.77
N VAL A 187 -1.95 -11.84 6.66
CA VAL A 187 -2.78 -12.16 5.49
C VAL A 187 -3.98 -11.22 5.36
N LEU A 188 -4.62 -10.88 6.47
CA LEU A 188 -5.73 -9.92 6.47
C LEU A 188 -5.25 -8.53 6.02
N GLY A 189 -4.10 -8.07 6.54
CA GLY A 189 -3.50 -6.80 6.13
C GLY A 189 -3.10 -6.78 4.66
N MET A 190 -2.53 -7.88 4.15
CA MET A 190 -2.21 -8.05 2.72
C MET A 190 -3.48 -8.02 1.86
N GLY A 191 -4.53 -8.74 2.25
CA GLY A 191 -5.79 -8.79 1.52
C GLY A 191 -6.50 -7.44 1.46
N ILE A 192 -6.58 -6.72 2.59
CA ILE A 192 -7.18 -5.37 2.64
C ILE A 192 -6.36 -4.39 1.81
N ALA A 193 -5.03 -4.37 1.96
CA ALA A 193 -4.18 -3.46 1.20
C ALA A 193 -4.27 -3.73 -0.31
N THR A 194 -4.33 -5.00 -0.72
CA THR A 194 -4.48 -5.37 -2.14
C THR A 194 -5.87 -5.00 -2.68
N GLY A 195 -6.93 -5.18 -1.89
CA GLY A 195 -8.27 -4.77 -2.30
C GLY A 195 -8.41 -3.24 -2.43
N LEU A 196 -7.76 -2.47 -1.55
CA LEU A 196 -7.69 -1.02 -1.70
C LEU A 196 -6.80 -0.61 -2.89
N ALA A 197 -5.71 -1.34 -3.15
CA ALA A 197 -4.91 -1.13 -4.36
C ALA A 197 -5.74 -1.37 -5.63
N LEU A 198 -6.66 -2.34 -5.62
CA LEU A 198 -7.57 -2.62 -6.74
C LEU A 198 -8.48 -1.43 -7.06
N TRP A 199 -8.91 -0.68 -6.03
CA TRP A 199 -9.66 0.56 -6.19
C TRP A 199 -8.81 1.75 -6.65
N VAL A 200 -7.49 1.58 -6.75
CA VAL A 200 -6.58 2.55 -7.37
C VAL A 200 -6.26 2.13 -8.81
N ARG A 201 -5.96 0.85 -9.02
CA ARG A 201 -5.48 0.28 -10.29
C ARG A 201 -5.80 -1.21 -10.40
N TYR A 202 -6.23 -1.64 -11.59
CA TYR A 202 -6.57 -3.05 -11.87
C TYR A 202 -5.36 -3.99 -11.82
N GLU A 203 -4.15 -3.46 -12.00
CA GLU A 203 -2.90 -4.21 -11.85
C GLU A 203 -2.69 -4.75 -10.42
N ALA A 204 -3.49 -4.32 -9.44
CA ALA A 204 -3.53 -4.94 -8.11
C ALA A 204 -3.87 -6.43 -8.14
N LEU A 205 -4.55 -6.92 -9.19
CA LEU A 205 -4.80 -8.36 -9.35
C LEU A 205 -3.49 -9.15 -9.49
N ALA A 206 -2.46 -8.57 -10.10
CA ALA A 206 -1.13 -9.17 -10.15
C ALA A 206 -0.48 -9.22 -8.75
N ILE A 207 -0.67 -8.17 -7.93
CA ILE A 207 -0.22 -8.16 -6.53
C ILE A 207 -0.93 -9.25 -5.73
N MET A 208 -2.23 -9.46 -5.94
CA MET A 208 -2.98 -10.55 -5.31
C MET A 208 -2.40 -11.91 -5.71
N GLY A 209 -2.21 -12.15 -7.01
CA GLY A 209 -1.61 -13.39 -7.51
C GLY A 209 -0.25 -13.66 -6.89
N MET A 210 0.63 -12.66 -6.84
CA MET A 210 1.94 -12.75 -6.20
C MET A 210 1.84 -13.00 -4.69
N SER A 211 0.86 -12.40 -4.02
CA SER A 211 0.61 -12.61 -2.59
C SER A 211 0.15 -14.03 -2.28
N VAL A 212 -0.74 -14.59 -3.11
CA VAL A 212 -1.19 -15.99 -3.01
C VAL A 212 -0.03 -16.95 -3.25
N VAL A 213 0.75 -16.74 -4.34
CA VAL A 213 1.93 -17.57 -4.63
C VAL A 213 2.95 -17.47 -3.48
N GLY A 214 3.25 -16.27 -2.99
CA GLY A 214 4.14 -16.07 -1.86
C GLY A 214 3.67 -16.76 -0.58
N PHE A 215 2.38 -16.69 -0.29
CA PHE A 215 1.77 -17.40 0.84
C PHE A 215 1.88 -18.93 0.68
N LEU A 216 1.58 -19.47 -0.51
CA LEU A 216 1.67 -20.91 -0.79
C LEU A 216 3.12 -21.41 -0.68
N LEU A 217 4.08 -20.66 -1.21
CA LEU A 217 5.50 -20.97 -1.07
C LEU A 217 5.91 -20.96 0.41
N MET A 218 5.46 -19.96 1.19
CA MET A 218 5.70 -19.92 2.63
C MET A 218 5.13 -21.16 3.32
N ALA A 219 3.86 -21.50 3.09
CA ALA A 219 3.23 -22.68 3.66
C ALA A 219 3.97 -23.97 3.27
N TYR A 220 4.43 -24.07 2.02
CA TYR A 220 5.20 -25.21 1.53
C TYR A 220 6.56 -25.34 2.23
N PHE A 221 7.36 -24.27 2.30
CA PHE A 221 8.69 -24.30 2.92
C PHE A 221 8.63 -24.52 4.43
N TYR A 222 7.59 -23.99 5.09
CA TYR A 222 7.44 -24.09 6.54
C TYR A 222 6.48 -25.20 6.98
N ARG A 223 6.07 -26.12 6.10
CA ARG A 223 5.13 -27.23 6.40
C ARG A 223 5.53 -28.13 7.57
N GLN A 224 6.81 -28.13 7.95
CA GLN A 224 7.32 -28.89 9.10
C GLN A 224 7.04 -28.20 10.44
N GLU A 225 6.82 -26.88 10.43
CA GLU A 225 6.43 -26.14 11.62
C GLU A 225 4.96 -26.43 11.97
N PRO A 226 4.62 -26.72 13.25
CA PRO A 226 3.25 -27.06 13.64
C PRO A 226 2.20 -26.01 13.23
N ALA A 227 2.59 -24.74 13.21
CA ALA A 227 1.72 -23.64 12.83
C ALA A 227 1.27 -23.68 11.36
N TRP A 228 2.03 -24.33 10.48
CA TRP A 228 1.85 -24.36 9.02
C TRP A 228 1.47 -25.75 8.50
N ARG A 229 1.22 -26.72 9.39
CA ARG A 229 0.86 -28.10 9.03
C ARG A 229 -0.64 -28.35 8.99
N ASP A 230 -1.43 -27.54 9.69
CA ASP A 230 -2.88 -27.68 9.74
C ASP A 230 -3.53 -27.12 8.47
N THR A 231 -4.03 -28.03 7.62
CA THR A 231 -4.69 -27.69 6.35
C THR A 231 -5.88 -26.77 6.54
N LYS A 232 -6.72 -26.98 7.57
CA LYS A 232 -7.93 -26.16 7.80
C LYS A 232 -7.55 -24.72 8.13
N ARG A 233 -6.46 -24.56 8.89
CA ARG A 233 -5.90 -23.24 9.19
C ARG A 233 -5.36 -22.56 7.94
N LEU A 234 -4.63 -23.28 7.09
CA LEU A 234 -4.11 -22.73 5.83
C LEU A 234 -5.23 -22.31 4.88
N GLU A 235 -6.29 -23.10 4.75
CA GLU A 235 -7.49 -22.75 3.98
C GLU A 235 -8.12 -21.46 4.51
N SER A 236 -8.28 -21.36 5.83
CA SER A 236 -8.84 -20.15 6.48
C SER A 236 -7.98 -18.91 6.22
N LEU A 237 -6.65 -19.03 6.30
CA LEU A 237 -5.72 -17.93 6.01
C LEU A 237 -5.74 -17.54 4.53
N MET A 238 -5.89 -18.50 3.61
CA MET A 238 -6.03 -18.22 2.19
C MET A 238 -7.31 -17.45 1.89
N ILE A 239 -8.42 -17.87 2.50
CA ILE A 239 -9.69 -17.13 2.38
C ILE A 239 -9.52 -15.71 2.94
N ALA A 240 -8.90 -15.55 4.12
CA ALA A 240 -8.65 -14.23 4.70
C ALA A 240 -7.75 -13.33 3.84
N LEU A 241 -6.82 -13.91 3.08
CA LEU A 241 -5.99 -13.19 2.12
C LEU A 241 -6.80 -12.71 0.92
N VAL A 242 -7.58 -13.60 0.31
CA VAL A 242 -8.23 -13.36 -0.99
C VAL A 242 -9.56 -12.61 -0.84
N PHE A 243 -10.32 -12.92 0.20
CA PHE A 243 -11.68 -12.42 0.40
C PHE A 243 -11.78 -10.90 0.37
N PRO A 244 -10.94 -10.10 1.06
CA PRO A 244 -11.09 -8.65 1.04
C PRO A 244 -10.93 -8.05 -0.37
N THR A 245 -10.06 -8.61 -1.20
CA THR A 245 -9.87 -8.13 -2.58
C THR A 245 -11.02 -8.55 -3.48
N ILE A 246 -11.52 -9.78 -3.36
CA ILE A 246 -12.73 -10.20 -4.10
C ILE A 246 -13.92 -9.34 -3.68
N PHE A 247 -14.11 -9.13 -2.38
CA PHE A 247 -15.22 -8.34 -1.85
C PHE A 247 -15.17 -6.89 -2.34
N LEU A 248 -14.02 -6.22 -2.22
CA LEU A 248 -13.86 -4.85 -2.69
C LEU A 248 -13.98 -4.76 -4.23
N GLY A 249 -13.45 -5.74 -4.96
CA GLY A 249 -13.62 -5.83 -6.41
C GLY A 249 -15.09 -6.01 -6.81
N ALA A 250 -15.81 -6.92 -6.16
CA ALA A 250 -17.24 -7.13 -6.39
C ALA A 250 -18.06 -5.90 -6.04
N LEU A 251 -17.76 -5.24 -4.91
CA LEU A 251 -18.40 -3.99 -4.50
C LEU A 251 -18.22 -2.91 -5.58
N TRP A 252 -17.00 -2.77 -6.13
CA TRP A 252 -16.74 -1.85 -7.22
C TRP A 252 -17.55 -2.19 -8.48
N LEU A 253 -17.56 -3.46 -8.90
CA LEU A 253 -18.34 -3.91 -10.06
C LEU A 253 -19.84 -3.66 -9.87
N SER A 254 -20.37 -3.91 -8.67
CA SER A 254 -21.77 -3.62 -8.33
C SER A 254 -22.08 -2.13 -8.45
N PHE A 255 -21.21 -1.25 -7.96
CA PHE A 255 -21.39 0.20 -8.10
C PHE A 255 -21.42 0.65 -9.57
N ASN A 256 -20.50 0.12 -10.40
CA ASN A 256 -20.49 0.41 -11.83
C ASN A 256 -21.80 -0.01 -12.49
N TYR A 257 -22.25 -1.23 -12.22
CA TYR A 257 -23.49 -1.76 -12.79
C TYR A 257 -24.71 -0.91 -12.41
N THR A 258 -24.81 -0.49 -11.16
CA THR A 258 -25.96 0.32 -10.68
C THR A 258 -25.97 1.75 -11.20
N ALA A 259 -24.84 2.25 -11.71
CA ALA A 259 -24.75 3.63 -12.19
C ALA A 259 -24.84 3.73 -13.72
N GLU A 260 -24.70 2.62 -14.44
CA GLU A 260 -24.99 2.52 -15.87
C GLU A 260 -26.47 2.19 -16.18
N GLY A 261 -27.21 1.61 -15.21
CA GLY A 261 -28.62 1.22 -15.35
C GLY A 261 -29.60 2.23 -14.76
#